data_AF-A0A368ZGZ3-F1
#
_entry.id   AF-A0A368ZGZ3-F1
#
_cell.length_a   1.000
_cell.length_b   1.000
_cell.length_c   1.000
_cell.angle_alpha   90.00
_cell.angle_beta   90.00
_cell.angle_gamma   90.00
#
_symmetry.space_group_name_H-M   'P 1'
#
loop_
_entity.id
_entity.type
_entity.pdbx_description
1 polymer ?
#
loop_
_entity_poly.entity_id
_entity_poly.type
_entity_poly.pdbx_seq_one_letter_code
_entity_poly.pdbx_strand_id
1 'polypeptide(L)'
;MGYMGLGMQKWIYGMRARAPFSIQRKKSFTALPTYSRKFKIQPSKPRPTYDFGIIFGFVLGFVMLLCIPNLEQSFKQHQNKVQLLSLQEDDKAFNFLMKSGENRLAKGKISAAYSEFQLAHAIRPQDKKLQELMHVTSEQLCLED
;
A
#
# COMPACT_ATOMS: atom_id res chain seq x y z
N MET A 1 59.31 -92.68 75.69
CA MET A 1 58.91 -92.63 74.26
C MET A 1 57.47 -92.17 74.19
N GLY A 2 57.19 -91.11 73.40
CA GLY A 2 55.84 -90.57 73.24
C GLY A 2 55.82 -89.12 72.72
N TYR A 3 56.54 -88.83 71.63
CA TYR A 3 56.49 -87.56 70.91
C TYR A 3 55.12 -87.40 70.22
N MET A 4 54.09 -86.93 70.93
CA MET A 4 52.75 -86.72 70.34
C MET A 4 52.37 -85.24 70.13
N GLY A 5 53.12 -84.28 70.68
CA GLY A 5 52.77 -82.85 70.62
C GLY A 5 53.35 -82.05 69.44
N LEU A 6 54.56 -82.37 68.98
CA LEU A 6 55.31 -81.54 68.01
C LEU A 6 54.84 -81.68 66.55
N GLY A 7 54.25 -82.82 66.18
CA GLY A 7 53.78 -83.04 64.79
C GLY A 7 52.54 -82.22 64.43
N MET A 8 51.66 -81.98 65.41
CA MET A 8 50.33 -81.41 65.16
C MET A 8 50.40 -79.91 64.85
N GLN A 9 51.28 -79.15 65.51
CA GLN A 9 51.49 -77.72 65.19
C GLN A 9 52.04 -77.54 63.77
N LYS A 10 53.03 -78.33 63.37
CA LYS A 10 53.61 -78.25 62.01
C LYS A 10 52.58 -78.57 60.93
N TRP A 11 51.66 -79.49 61.21
CA TRP A 11 50.56 -79.82 60.30
C TRP A 11 49.54 -78.68 60.16
N ILE A 12 49.14 -78.04 61.26
CA ILE A 12 48.20 -76.90 61.25
C ILE A 12 48.79 -75.72 60.46
N TYR A 13 50.05 -75.36 60.71
CA TYR A 13 50.69 -74.23 60.02
C TYR A 13 51.13 -74.55 58.58
N GLY A 14 51.22 -75.84 58.20
CA GLY A 14 51.52 -76.28 56.84
C GLY A 14 50.30 -76.36 55.92
N MET A 15 49.08 -76.25 56.46
CA MET A 15 47.86 -76.30 55.67
C MET A 15 47.66 -75.01 54.86
N ARG A 16 47.90 -75.09 53.55
CA ARG A 16 47.48 -74.06 52.59
C ARG A 16 46.02 -74.30 52.19
N ALA A 17 45.22 -73.23 52.10
CA ALA A 17 43.85 -73.31 51.60
C ALA A 17 43.80 -73.96 50.21
N ARG A 18 42.88 -74.91 50.00
CA ARG A 18 42.71 -75.61 48.71
C ARG A 18 42.28 -74.62 47.61
N ALA A 19 42.63 -74.89 46.36
CA ALA A 19 42.46 -73.99 45.20
C ALA A 19 41.15 -73.16 45.15
N PRO A 20 39.94 -73.72 45.40
CA PRO A 20 38.70 -72.91 45.36
C PRO A 20 38.57 -71.89 46.51
N PHE A 21 39.35 -72.02 47.58
CA PHE A 21 39.37 -71.11 48.73
C PHE A 21 40.64 -70.26 48.79
N SER A 22 41.51 -70.35 47.77
CA SER A 22 42.67 -69.48 47.66
C SER A 22 42.24 -68.11 47.12
N ILE A 23 42.21 -67.09 47.99
CA ILE A 23 41.81 -65.73 47.61
C ILE A 23 42.89 -65.14 46.70
N GLN A 24 42.60 -65.05 45.40
CA GLN A 24 43.42 -64.27 44.46
C GLN A 24 43.18 -62.78 44.71
N ARG A 25 44.25 -62.00 44.91
CA ARG A 25 44.15 -60.54 45.06
C ARG A 25 43.62 -59.93 43.75
N LYS A 26 42.46 -59.28 43.81
CA LYS A 26 41.94 -58.46 42.70
C LYS A 26 42.91 -57.29 42.47
N LYS A 27 43.31 -57.04 41.21
CA LYS A 27 44.14 -55.88 40.85
C LYS A 27 43.39 -54.59 41.20
N SER A 28 44.10 -53.60 41.73
CA SER A 28 43.53 -52.36 42.27
C SER A 28 42.94 -51.41 41.24
N PHE A 29 43.05 -51.71 39.95
CA PHE A 29 42.64 -50.81 38.87
C PHE A 29 42.07 -51.56 37.67
N THR A 30 40.81 -51.29 37.35
CA THR A 30 40.18 -51.61 36.07
C THR A 30 39.92 -50.30 35.36
N ALA A 31 40.65 -50.00 34.27
CA ALA A 31 40.39 -48.82 33.47
C ALA A 31 38.97 -48.90 32.89
N LEU A 32 38.13 -47.89 33.16
CA LEU A 32 36.81 -47.79 32.56
C LEU A 32 36.97 -47.58 31.05
N PRO A 33 36.14 -48.23 30.20
CA PRO A 33 36.22 -48.03 28.77
C PRO A 33 35.89 -46.56 28.43
N THR A 34 36.82 -45.86 27.79
CA THR A 34 36.64 -44.47 27.38
C THR A 34 35.60 -44.41 26.26
N TYR A 35 34.40 -43.94 26.58
CA TYR A 35 33.35 -43.71 25.60
C TYR A 35 33.74 -42.55 24.67
N SER A 36 33.86 -42.83 23.37
CA SER A 36 34.16 -41.84 22.34
C SER A 36 33.07 -41.87 21.26
N ARG A 37 32.27 -40.81 21.19
CA ARG A 37 31.23 -40.63 20.16
C ARG A 37 31.62 -39.49 19.22
N LYS A 38 31.60 -39.76 17.91
CA LYS A 38 31.72 -38.72 16.88
C LYS A 38 30.33 -38.25 16.47
N PHE A 39 30.02 -36.97 16.71
CA PHE A 39 28.79 -36.36 16.24
C PHE A 39 28.98 -35.90 14.78
N LYS A 40 28.15 -36.40 13.86
CA LYS A 40 28.11 -35.88 12.48
C LYS A 40 27.14 -34.70 12.46
N ILE A 41 27.66 -33.50 12.21
CA ILE A 41 26.81 -32.31 12.05
C ILE A 41 26.05 -32.47 10.73
N GLN A 42 24.72 -32.49 10.79
CA GLN A 42 23.87 -32.51 9.61
C GLN A 42 23.44 -31.07 9.28
N PRO A 43 23.60 -30.60 8.02
CA PRO A 43 23.13 -29.27 7.65
C PRO A 43 21.60 -29.19 7.66
N SER A 44 21.06 -28.05 8.07
CA SER A 44 19.62 -27.79 8.04
C SER A 44 19.12 -27.70 6.60
N LYS A 45 17.93 -28.25 6.33
CA LYS A 45 17.27 -28.11 5.03
C LYS A 45 16.99 -26.62 4.75
N PRO A 46 17.19 -26.13 3.51
CA PRO A 46 16.87 -24.74 3.17
C PRO A 46 15.36 -24.52 3.32
N ARG A 47 14.98 -23.43 3.98
CA ARG A 47 13.58 -23.00 4.06
C ARG A 47 13.23 -22.21 2.80
N PRO A 48 12.05 -22.40 2.19
CA PRO A 48 11.61 -21.53 1.12
C PRO A 48 11.41 -20.11 1.68
N THR A 49 12.16 -19.15 1.14
CA THR A 49 11.96 -17.73 1.42
C THR A 49 10.87 -17.22 0.47
N TYR A 50 9.69 -16.93 1.02
CA TYR A 50 8.63 -16.25 0.27
C TYR A 50 8.86 -14.74 0.35
N ASP A 51 8.87 -14.09 -0.80
CA ASP A 51 9.08 -12.66 -0.90
C ASP A 51 7.72 -11.94 -0.78
N PHE A 52 7.24 -11.77 0.46
CA PHE A 52 5.96 -11.15 0.75
C PHE A 52 5.82 -9.73 0.18
N GLY A 53 6.93 -9.04 -0.06
CA GLY A 53 6.95 -7.73 -0.70
C GLY A 53 6.41 -7.76 -2.14
N ILE A 54 6.74 -8.81 -2.90
CA ILE A 54 6.26 -8.98 -4.28
C ILE A 54 4.73 -9.17 -4.29
N ILE A 55 4.23 -10.05 -3.41
CA ILE A 55 2.80 -10.34 -3.31
C ILE A 55 2.04 -9.08 -2.88
N PHE A 56 2.54 -8.35 -1.88
CA PHE A 56 1.93 -7.11 -1.43
C PHE A 56 1.91 -6.04 -2.53
N GLY A 57 2.98 -5.93 -3.32
CA GLY A 57 3.03 -5.02 -4.47
C GLY A 57 1.95 -5.31 -5.52
N PHE A 58 1.73 -6.60 -5.84
CA PHE A 58 0.65 -6.99 -6.77
C PHE A 58 -0.73 -6.67 -6.22
N VAL A 59 -0.98 -6.92 -4.93
CA VAL A 59 -2.26 -6.60 -4.29
C VAL A 59 -2.52 -5.09 -4.32
N LEU A 60 -1.52 -4.28 -4.00
CA LEU A 60 -1.65 -2.83 -3.98
C LEU A 60 -1.83 -2.25 -5.40
N GLY A 61 -1.09 -2.78 -6.38
CA GLY A 61 -1.29 -2.44 -7.79
C GLY A 61 -2.69 -2.78 -8.30
N PHE A 62 -3.23 -3.94 -7.90
CA PHE A 62 -4.58 -4.35 -8.25
C PHE A 62 -5.66 -3.45 -7.63
N VAL A 63 -5.52 -3.07 -6.36
CA VAL A 63 -6.42 -2.12 -5.70
C VAL A 63 -6.40 -0.75 -6.40
N MET A 64 -5.22 -0.26 -6.79
CA MET A 64 -5.10 1.00 -7.53
C MET A 64 -5.82 0.93 -8.88
N LEU A 65 -5.69 -0.18 -9.62
CA LEU A 65 -6.41 -0.39 -10.88
C LEU A 65 -7.93 -0.31 -10.72
N LEU A 66 -8.47 -0.82 -9.61
CA LEU A 66 -9.91 -0.75 -9.32
C LEU A 66 -10.39 0.67 -8.92
N CYS A 67 -9.52 1.48 -8.31
CA CYS A 67 -9.88 2.83 -7.84
C CYS A 67 -9.82 3.92 -8.93
N ILE A 68 -8.97 3.78 -9.95
CA ILE A 68 -8.78 4.75 -11.04
C ILE A 68 -10.09 5.15 -11.76
N PRO A 69 -10.97 4.23 -12.21
CA PRO A 69 -12.16 4.61 -12.98
C PRO A 69 -13.16 5.45 -12.16
N ASN A 70 -13.31 5.15 -10.87
CA ASN A 70 -14.21 5.88 -9.98
C ASN A 70 -13.73 7.32 -9.72
N LEU A 71 -12.41 7.49 -9.63
CA LEU A 71 -11.79 8.79 -9.45
C LEU A 71 -11.94 9.66 -10.71
N GLU A 72 -11.66 9.10 -11.88
CA GLU A 72 -11.82 9.79 -13.16
C GLU A 72 -13.28 10.23 -13.41
N GLN A 73 -14.24 9.35 -13.09
CA GLN A 73 -15.66 9.67 -13.21
C GLN A 73 -16.07 10.82 -12.26
N SER A 74 -15.54 10.83 -11.04
CA SER A 74 -15.81 11.89 -10.05
C SER A 74 -15.25 13.25 -10.51
N PHE A 75 -14.05 13.27 -11.10
CA PHE A 75 -13.48 14.48 -11.70
C PHE A 75 -14.31 14.99 -12.88
N LYS A 76 -14.71 14.09 -13.79
CA LYS A 76 -15.58 14.45 -14.93
C LYS A 76 -16.92 15.03 -14.47
N GLN A 77 -17.54 14.43 -13.45
CA GLN A 77 -18.79 14.95 -12.90
C GLN A 77 -18.63 16.34 -12.29
N HIS A 78 -17.53 16.62 -11.60
CA HIS A 78 -17.26 17.94 -11.05
C HIS A 78 -17.08 18.97 -12.16
N GLN A 79 -16.28 18.66 -13.18
CA GLN A 79 -16.08 19.54 -14.34
C GLN A 79 -17.40 19.85 -15.06
N ASN A 80 -18.22 18.84 -15.31
CA ASN A 80 -19.53 19.03 -15.95
C ASN A 80 -20.47 19.92 -15.11
N LYS A 81 -20.45 19.77 -13.78
CA LYS A 81 -21.24 20.63 -12.88
C LYS A 81 -20.77 22.08 -12.94
N VAL A 82 -19.46 22.32 -12.93
CA VAL A 82 -18.90 23.68 -13.03
C VAL A 82 -19.24 24.31 -14.37
N GLN A 83 -19.12 23.56 -15.48
CA GLN A 83 -19.50 24.03 -16.81
C GLN A 83 -21.00 24.34 -16.92
N LEU A 84 -21.85 23.51 -16.31
CA LEU A 84 -23.30 23.76 -16.30
C LEU A 84 -23.64 25.02 -15.50
N LEU A 85 -22.98 25.22 -14.36
CA LEU A 85 -23.15 26.44 -13.55
C LEU A 85 -22.67 27.68 -14.29
N SER A 86 -21.52 27.63 -14.96
CA SER A 86 -21.05 28.77 -15.75
C SER A 86 -22.01 29.11 -16.89
N LEU A 87 -22.57 28.10 -17.58
CA LEU A 87 -23.60 28.33 -18.59
C LEU A 87 -24.86 28.99 -18.02
N GLN A 88 -25.29 28.61 -16.80
CA GLN A 88 -26.43 29.26 -16.14
C GLN A 88 -26.14 30.72 -15.75
N GLU A 89 -24.91 31.02 -15.36
CA GLU A 89 -24.48 32.39 -15.06
C GLU A 89 -24.39 33.23 -16.34
N ASP A 90 -23.84 32.66 -17.41
CA ASP A 90 -23.79 33.26 -18.74
C ASP A 90 -25.20 33.57 -19.27
N ASP A 91 -26.16 32.68 -19.07
CA ASP A 91 -27.56 32.89 -19.45
C ASP A 91 -28.20 34.05 -18.68
N LYS A 92 -27.91 34.17 -17.37
CA LYS A 92 -28.39 35.29 -16.56
C LYS A 92 -27.75 36.61 -16.99
N ALA A 93 -26.44 36.61 -17.21
CA ALA A 93 -25.68 37.77 -17.64
C ALA A 93 -26.16 38.25 -19.02
N PHE A 94 -26.30 37.34 -19.98
CA PHE A 94 -26.83 37.64 -21.30
C PHE A 94 -28.23 38.26 -21.23
N ASN A 95 -29.15 37.65 -20.48
CA ASN A 95 -30.52 38.16 -20.34
C ASN A 95 -30.56 39.53 -19.67
N PHE A 96 -29.68 39.78 -18.70
CA PHE A 96 -29.54 41.09 -18.06
C PHE A 96 -29.07 42.16 -19.05
N LEU A 97 -28.02 41.87 -19.82
CA LEU A 97 -27.47 42.78 -20.83
C LEU A 97 -28.47 43.09 -21.93
N MET A 98 -29.17 42.06 -22.44
CA MET A 98 -30.22 42.23 -23.45
C MET A 98 -31.33 43.18 -22.95
N LYS A 99 -31.85 42.96 -21.73
CA LYS A 99 -32.88 43.82 -21.14
C LYS A 99 -32.37 45.24 -20.87
N SER A 100 -31.12 45.36 -20.42
CA SER A 100 -30.47 46.66 -20.20
C SER A 100 -30.37 47.44 -21.51
N GLY A 101 -29.86 46.81 -22.58
CA GLY A 101 -29.75 47.39 -23.91
C GLY A 101 -31.10 47.79 -24.50
N GLU A 102 -32.11 46.92 -24.45
CA GLU A 102 -33.48 47.22 -24.90
C GLU A 102 -34.09 48.42 -24.14
N ASN A 103 -33.89 48.50 -22.82
CA ASN A 103 -34.37 49.63 -22.01
C ASN A 103 -33.63 50.94 -22.33
N ARG A 104 -32.32 50.88 -22.63
CA ARG A 104 -31.55 52.05 -23.06
C ARG A 104 -31.97 52.51 -24.45
N LEU A 105 -32.25 51.59 -25.37
CA LEU A 105 -32.83 51.90 -26.67
C LEU A 105 -34.16 52.61 -26.56
N ALA A 106 -35.07 52.07 -25.74
CA ALA A 106 -36.39 52.68 -25.51
C ALA A 106 -36.30 54.11 -24.94
N LYS A 107 -35.19 54.45 -24.29
CA LYS A 107 -34.90 55.78 -23.74
C LYS A 107 -34.11 56.69 -24.70
N GLY A 108 -33.87 56.24 -25.94
CA GLY A 108 -33.09 56.99 -26.94
C GLY A 108 -31.60 57.08 -26.65
N LYS A 109 -31.04 56.22 -25.78
CA LYS A 109 -29.60 56.20 -25.48
C LYS A 109 -28.88 55.17 -26.36
N ILE A 110 -28.73 55.48 -27.64
CA ILE A 110 -28.28 54.51 -28.65
C ILE A 110 -26.85 54.02 -28.39
N SER A 111 -25.89 54.91 -28.12
CA SER A 111 -24.48 54.55 -27.88
C SER A 111 -24.31 53.62 -26.67
N ALA A 112 -25.02 53.91 -25.59
CA ALA A 112 -25.00 53.08 -24.40
C ALA A 112 -25.69 51.72 -24.65
N ALA A 113 -26.78 51.68 -25.41
CA ALA A 113 -27.41 50.42 -25.77
C ALA A 113 -26.50 49.53 -26.63
N TYR A 114 -25.81 50.12 -27.62
CA TYR A 114 -24.85 49.39 -28.46
C TYR A 114 -23.74 48.75 -27.63
N SER A 115 -23.20 49.46 -26.63
CA SER A 115 -22.17 48.90 -25.74
C SER A 115 -22.67 47.69 -24.93
N GLU A 116 -23.94 47.70 -24.48
CA GLU A 116 -24.54 46.57 -23.75
C GLU A 116 -24.77 45.37 -24.67
N PHE A 117 -25.19 45.62 -25.92
CA PHE A 117 -25.32 44.55 -26.92
C PHE A 117 -23.97 43.97 -27.33
N GLN A 118 -22.92 44.78 -27.41
CA GLN A 118 -21.57 44.28 -27.66
C GLN A 118 -21.09 43.35 -26.53
N LEU A 119 -21.41 43.67 -25.27
CA LEU A 119 -21.14 42.77 -24.15
C LEU A 119 -21.97 41.48 -24.24
N ALA A 120 -23.25 41.58 -24.64
CA ALA A 120 -24.09 40.39 -24.85
C ALA A 120 -23.55 39.51 -25.99
N HIS A 121 -22.95 40.11 -27.03
CA HIS A 121 -22.36 39.42 -28.17
C HIS A 121 -21.11 38.62 -27.78
N ALA A 122 -20.34 39.13 -26.83
CA ALA A 122 -19.20 38.40 -26.27
C ALA A 122 -19.63 37.10 -25.55
N ILE A 123 -20.86 37.04 -25.01
CA ILE A 123 -21.40 35.84 -24.35
C ILE A 123 -22.06 34.89 -25.38
N ARG A 124 -22.92 35.42 -26.26
CA ARG A 124 -23.63 34.62 -27.28
C ARG A 124 -23.49 35.23 -28.67
N PRO A 125 -22.39 34.95 -29.38
CA PRO A 125 -22.11 35.59 -30.68
C PRO A 125 -23.07 35.13 -31.79
N GLN A 126 -23.73 33.98 -31.64
CA GLN A 126 -24.59 33.37 -32.66
C GLN A 126 -26.08 33.73 -32.50
N ASP A 127 -26.44 34.56 -31.52
CA ASP A 127 -27.84 34.94 -31.31
C ASP A 127 -28.32 35.90 -32.42
N LYS A 128 -29.30 35.44 -33.21
CA LYS A 128 -29.82 36.19 -34.37
C LYS A 128 -30.50 37.51 -33.98
N LYS A 129 -31.26 37.51 -32.88
CA LYS A 129 -31.99 38.70 -32.42
C LYS A 129 -31.00 39.78 -31.99
N LEU A 130 -29.97 39.39 -31.25
CA LEU A 130 -28.90 40.29 -30.85
C LEU A 130 -28.18 40.89 -32.07
N GLN A 131 -27.82 40.08 -33.06
CA GLN A 131 -27.14 40.56 -34.27
C GLN A 131 -27.99 41.59 -35.02
N GLU A 132 -29.30 41.35 -35.15
CA GLU A 132 -30.24 42.30 -35.76
C GLU A 132 -30.31 43.62 -34.97
N LEU A 133 -30.43 43.54 -33.64
CA LEU A 133 -30.43 44.73 -32.79
C LEU A 133 -29.11 45.52 -32.87
N MET A 134 -27.97 44.84 -32.91
CA MET A 134 -26.66 45.48 -33.07
C MET A 134 -26.54 46.19 -34.43
N HIS A 135 -27.05 45.58 -35.50
CA HIS A 135 -27.05 46.19 -36.83
C HIS A 135 -27.89 47.48 -36.82
N VAL A 136 -29.14 47.39 -36.37
CA VAL A 136 -30.06 48.54 -36.31
C VAL A 136 -29.49 49.66 -35.44
N THR A 137 -28.91 49.33 -34.29
CA THR A 137 -28.31 50.33 -33.41
C THR A 137 -27.04 50.95 -33.97
N SER A 138 -26.24 50.19 -34.71
CA SER A 138 -25.07 50.73 -35.40
C SER A 138 -25.45 51.69 -36.52
N GLU A 139 -26.51 51.40 -37.29
CA GLU A 139 -27.03 52.31 -38.31
C GLU A 139 -27.55 53.61 -37.68
N GLN A 140 -28.25 53.52 -36.55
CA GLN A 140 -28.72 54.71 -35.82
C GLN A 140 -27.57 55.56 -35.28
N LEU A 141 -26.50 54.94 -34.77
CA LEU A 141 -25.32 55.66 -34.30
C LEU A 141 -24.67 56.49 -35.41
N CYS A 142 -24.54 55.92 -36.61
CA CYS A 142 -23.97 56.62 -37.76
C CYS A 142 -24.82 57.80 -38.26
N LEU A 143 -26.09 57.90 -37.84
CA LEU A 143 -26.99 59.01 -38.20
C LEU A 143 -27.05 60.11 -37.13
N GLU A 144 -26.60 59.82 -35.91
CA GLU A 144 -26.55 60.77 -34.79
C GLU A 144 -25.23 61.55 -34.71
N ASP A 145 -24.17 61.10 -35.40
CA ASP A 145 -22.90 61.81 -35.61
C ASP A 145 -22.98 62.87 -36.72
#